data_AF-A0A914BBG7-F1
#
_entry.id   AF-A0A914BBG7-F1
#
_cell.length_a   1.000
_cell.length_b   1.000
_cell.length_c   1.000
_cell.angle_alpha   90.00
_cell.angle_beta   90.00
_cell.angle_gamma   90.00
#
_symmetry.space_group_name_H-M   'P 1'
#
loop_
_entity.id
_entity.type
_entity.pdbx_description
1 polymer ?
#
loop_
_entity_poly.entity_id
_entity_poly.type
_entity_poly.pdbx_seq_one_letter_code
_entity_poly.pdbx_strand_id
1 'polypeptide(L)'
;MQQPQGSYPPQSGGYQQGGAPQGYPQPQGQGGGYPQPQGQGGGYPQPQGQSGGINTSATQPPAAATAPPSDNMDAIAGYGNFGAPLAPPSYDQSMMEPPQRSDLPNMPTVTVEQAREALLSHVAENCCYGKKAAQEMVFNDISHSSAFHYKLETFTEKRTTAWASEPFKGQMVDGPANGPAPGPWDMQCNPPAKFKNHKTAVEVPHTASVKPCHDCVGIGRKRCHSCHGDGNIHCHHCNGSGHVHSPLLHDDDHHGHHHHDNHVECTWCHGTGHQKCKTCHGHGQVTCGSCAGAGNLKVFIKLTIEWFNHLSDSIVERTSLPDELIRGVTGEVAFTEEQPRVSMRVL
;
A
#
# COMPACT_ATOMS: atom_id res chain seq x y z
N MET A 1 -67.59 -16.42 5.25
CA MET A 1 -66.22 -15.87 5.31
C MET A 1 -65.32 -16.97 5.86
N GLN A 2 -64.18 -17.19 5.18
CA GLN A 2 -63.23 -18.33 5.22
C GLN A 2 -62.84 -18.84 6.62
N GLN A 3 -62.36 -20.06 6.90
CA GLN A 3 -62.13 -21.38 6.26
C GLN A 3 -61.79 -22.35 7.44
N PRO A 4 -61.96 -23.69 7.32
CA PRO A 4 -61.56 -24.65 8.33
C PRO A 4 -60.23 -25.40 8.03
N GLN A 5 -59.81 -26.18 9.03
CA GLN A 5 -58.58 -26.93 9.30
C GLN A 5 -58.15 -28.05 8.32
N GLY A 6 -56.88 -28.49 8.45
CA GLY A 6 -56.38 -29.84 8.10
C GLY A 6 -54.84 -29.88 8.01
N SER A 7 -54.09 -30.36 9.03
CA SER A 7 -53.64 -31.76 9.26
C SER A 7 -52.38 -32.19 8.48
N TYR A 8 -51.27 -32.41 9.23
CA TYR A 8 -50.04 -33.19 8.92
C TYR A 8 -50.37 -34.64 8.42
N PRO A 9 -49.46 -35.47 7.82
CA PRO A 9 -48.07 -35.70 8.25
C PRO A 9 -47.09 -36.21 7.11
N PRO A 10 -46.08 -37.12 7.30
CA PRO A 10 -44.70 -36.94 6.83
C PRO A 10 -44.22 -38.02 5.82
N GLN A 11 -42.99 -37.91 5.28
CA GLN A 11 -42.17 -39.01 4.70
C GLN A 11 -40.81 -38.41 4.31
N SER A 12 -39.68 -38.69 4.97
CA SER A 12 -38.86 -39.91 5.05
C SER A 12 -38.11 -40.28 3.77
N GLY A 13 -36.78 -40.35 3.88
CA GLY A 13 -35.84 -40.90 2.90
C GLY A 13 -34.62 -39.97 2.79
N GLY A 14 -33.39 -40.36 3.07
CA GLY A 14 -32.78 -41.66 3.30
C GLY A 14 -31.30 -41.44 2.99
N TYR A 15 -30.43 -41.61 3.99
CA TYR A 15 -28.99 -41.54 3.79
C TYR A 15 -28.55 -42.71 2.91
N GLN A 16 -27.87 -42.43 1.79
CA GLN A 16 -27.00 -43.40 1.12
C GLN A 16 -25.65 -42.78 0.79
N GLN A 17 -24.62 -43.49 1.24
CA GLN A 17 -23.23 -43.35 0.88
C GLN A 17 -22.99 -43.78 -0.57
N GLY A 18 -21.99 -43.16 -1.19
CA GLY A 18 -21.37 -43.54 -2.46
C GLY A 18 -20.80 -42.27 -3.07
N GLY A 19 -19.54 -42.13 -3.44
CA GLY A 19 -18.44 -43.05 -3.72
C GLY A 19 -17.48 -42.21 -4.57
N ALA A 20 -16.19 -42.24 -4.28
CA ALA A 20 -15.19 -41.45 -5.02
C ALA A 20 -15.03 -41.93 -6.47
N PRO A 21 -14.68 -41.03 -7.40
CA PRO A 21 -13.84 -41.36 -8.54
C PRO A 21 -12.54 -40.54 -8.47
N GLN A 22 -11.41 -41.17 -8.13
CA GLN A 22 -10.41 -41.67 -9.08
C GLN A 22 -9.94 -40.64 -10.13
N GLY A 23 -8.80 -40.03 -9.81
CA GLY A 23 -7.59 -39.85 -10.63
C GLY A 23 -7.73 -39.62 -12.13
N TYR A 24 -7.23 -38.46 -12.58
CA TYR A 24 -6.73 -38.31 -13.95
C TYR A 24 -5.21 -38.03 -13.94
N PRO A 25 -4.49 -38.51 -14.97
CA PRO A 25 -3.05 -38.79 -14.91
C PRO A 25 -2.21 -37.60 -15.36
N GLN A 26 -0.99 -37.50 -14.82
CA GLN A 26 0.07 -36.67 -15.40
C GLN A 26 0.59 -37.28 -16.71
N PRO A 27 0.88 -36.48 -17.74
CA PRO A 27 1.81 -36.85 -18.78
C PRO A 27 3.22 -36.36 -18.43
N GLN A 28 4.16 -37.30 -18.36
CA GLN A 28 5.60 -37.05 -18.44
C GLN A 28 6.01 -36.74 -19.89
N GLY A 29 6.92 -35.78 -20.06
CA GLY A 29 8.05 -35.96 -20.96
C GLY A 29 8.27 -34.93 -22.08
N GLN A 30 9.49 -34.39 -22.08
CA GLN A 30 10.27 -33.81 -23.20
C GLN A 30 9.90 -32.37 -23.57
N GLY A 31 10.80 -31.39 -23.54
CA GLY A 31 12.23 -31.42 -23.83
C GLY A 31 12.45 -30.61 -25.11
N GLY A 32 12.61 -29.28 -24.97
CA GLY A 32 12.83 -28.38 -26.11
C GLY A 32 13.24 -27.00 -25.62
N GLY A 33 14.55 -26.74 -25.65
CA GLY A 33 15.13 -25.44 -25.31
C GLY A 33 14.98 -24.43 -26.45
N TYR A 34 14.89 -23.16 -26.09
CA TYR A 34 15.10 -22.04 -27.01
C TYR A 34 16.24 -21.15 -26.50
N PRO A 35 17.11 -20.62 -27.38
CA PRO A 35 18.40 -20.06 -27.00
C PRO A 35 18.30 -18.59 -26.56
N GLN A 36 19.10 -18.20 -25.57
CA GLN A 36 19.38 -16.79 -25.26
C GLN A 36 20.34 -16.19 -26.31
N PRO A 37 20.11 -14.95 -26.78
CA PRO A 37 21.14 -14.17 -27.47
C PRO A 37 22.04 -13.44 -26.46
N GLN A 38 23.35 -13.65 -26.59
CA GLN A 38 24.39 -12.84 -25.98
C GLN A 38 24.51 -11.49 -26.69
N GLY A 39 24.67 -10.41 -25.93
CA GLY A 39 24.96 -9.07 -26.44
C GLY A 39 25.54 -8.17 -25.36
N GLN A 40 26.76 -7.70 -25.59
CA GLN A 40 27.68 -7.04 -24.66
C GLN A 40 27.36 -5.55 -24.40
N GLY A 41 27.80 -5.06 -23.24
CA GLY A 41 28.54 -3.80 -23.13
C GLY A 41 27.75 -2.51 -22.93
N GLY A 42 27.90 -1.90 -21.74
CA GLY A 42 27.49 -0.52 -21.49
C GLY A 42 27.53 -0.15 -20.02
N GLY A 43 28.72 0.16 -19.50
CA GLY A 43 28.91 0.66 -18.14
C GLY A 43 28.53 2.13 -18.00
N TYR A 44 27.85 2.46 -16.90
CA TYR A 44 27.65 3.84 -16.45
C TYR A 44 28.46 4.09 -15.17
N PRO A 45 29.23 5.19 -15.08
CA PRO A 45 30.23 5.40 -14.05
C PRO A 45 29.63 5.82 -12.69
N GLN A 46 30.17 5.25 -11.61
CA GLN A 46 30.02 5.78 -10.25
C GLN A 46 30.92 7.02 -10.06
N PRO A 47 30.42 8.10 -9.46
CA PRO A 47 31.28 9.14 -8.90
C PRO A 47 31.68 8.80 -7.45
N GLN A 48 32.99 8.71 -7.22
CA GLN A 48 33.62 8.72 -5.90
C GLN A 48 33.80 10.17 -5.40
N GLY A 49 33.59 10.35 -4.09
CA GLY A 49 33.95 11.55 -3.32
C GLY A 49 32.82 11.88 -2.34
N GLN A 50 33.02 12.30 -1.10
CA GLN A 50 34.19 12.50 -0.25
C GLN A 50 33.62 12.69 1.17
N SER A 51 34.38 12.31 2.19
CA SER A 51 34.06 12.42 3.61
C SER A 51 33.60 13.82 4.04
N GLY A 52 32.44 13.92 4.69
CA GLY A 52 31.98 15.13 5.39
C GLY A 52 30.87 14.77 6.38
N GLY A 53 31.16 14.87 7.68
CA GLY A 53 30.21 14.54 8.75
C GLY A 53 29.13 15.60 8.90
N ILE A 54 27.88 15.17 9.00
CA ILE A 54 26.76 16.00 9.47
C ILE A 54 25.88 15.15 10.39
N ASN A 55 25.79 15.62 11.63
CA ASN A 55 24.94 15.15 12.71
C ASN A 55 23.47 15.25 12.29
N THR A 56 22.78 14.11 12.15
CA THR A 56 21.33 14.07 11.94
C THR A 56 20.69 13.26 13.04
N SER A 57 19.95 13.96 13.90
CA SER A 57 19.03 13.41 14.89
C SER A 57 18.13 12.38 14.22
N ALA A 58 18.20 11.13 14.67
CA ALA A 58 17.39 10.04 14.17
C ALA A 58 15.91 10.27 14.52
N THR A 59 15.17 10.82 13.56
CA THR A 59 13.71 10.72 13.52
C THR A 59 13.38 9.24 13.33
N GLN A 60 12.67 8.64 14.28
CA GLN A 60 12.27 7.24 14.21
C GLN A 60 11.47 6.99 12.93
N PRO A 61 11.74 5.88 12.21
CA PRO A 61 10.88 5.47 11.12
C PRO A 61 9.47 5.13 11.65
N PRO A 62 8.40 5.38 10.87
CA PRO A 62 7.05 4.97 11.26
C PRO A 62 7.01 3.47 11.46
N ALA A 63 6.27 3.02 12.47
CA ALA A 63 6.16 1.62 12.87
C ALA A 63 5.88 0.70 11.67
N ALA A 64 6.90 -0.07 11.30
CA ALA A 64 6.77 -1.13 10.31
C ALA A 64 5.75 -2.18 10.81
N ALA A 65 4.96 -2.72 9.89
CA ALA A 65 3.89 -3.67 10.19
C ALA A 65 4.39 -4.83 11.06
N THR A 66 3.96 -4.87 12.32
CA THR A 66 4.30 -5.88 13.33
C THR A 66 3.45 -7.14 13.13
N ALA A 67 3.49 -7.71 11.93
CA ALA A 67 2.74 -8.92 11.65
C ALA A 67 3.26 -10.04 12.56
N PRO A 68 2.42 -10.60 13.44
CA PRO A 68 2.84 -11.66 14.34
C PRO A 68 3.16 -12.95 13.54
N PRO A 69 3.97 -13.88 14.07
CA PRO A 69 4.28 -15.14 13.41
C PRO A 69 3.00 -15.92 13.05
N SER A 70 2.94 -16.45 11.82
CA SER A 70 1.77 -17.13 11.26
C SER A 70 1.27 -18.30 12.12
N ASP A 71 2.18 -19.01 12.78
CA ASP A 71 1.90 -20.27 13.44
C ASP A 71 1.06 -20.13 14.72
N ASN A 72 0.96 -18.90 15.25
CA ASN A 72 0.19 -18.59 16.46
C ASN A 72 -1.17 -17.92 16.15
N MET A 73 -1.52 -17.77 14.87
CA MET A 73 -2.76 -17.15 14.43
C MET A 73 -3.88 -18.17 14.27
N ASP A 74 -5.12 -17.73 14.46
CA ASP A 74 -6.29 -18.59 14.30
C ASP A 74 -6.57 -18.84 12.81
N ALA A 75 -6.94 -20.07 12.44
CA ALA A 75 -7.37 -20.38 11.09
C ALA A 75 -8.80 -19.87 10.87
N ILE A 76 -8.94 -18.78 10.10
CA ILE A 76 -10.25 -18.17 9.79
C ILE A 76 -10.66 -18.56 8.36
N ALA A 77 -11.86 -19.13 8.21
CA ALA A 77 -12.41 -19.50 6.92
C ALA A 77 -12.50 -18.29 5.97
N GLY A 78 -12.11 -18.47 4.71
CA GLY A 78 -12.07 -17.39 3.71
C GLY A 78 -10.81 -16.52 3.74
N TYR A 79 -9.92 -16.70 4.74
CA TYR A 79 -8.70 -15.91 4.90
C TYR A 79 -7.46 -16.81 5.03
N GLY A 80 -7.08 -17.45 3.91
CA GLY A 80 -5.87 -18.29 3.82
C GLY A 80 -4.72 -17.68 3.01
N ASN A 81 -5.00 -16.66 2.20
CA ASN A 81 -4.02 -16.08 1.28
C ASN A 81 -3.74 -14.61 1.65
N PHE A 82 -2.69 -14.40 2.45
CA PHE A 82 -2.30 -13.09 2.96
C PHE A 82 -1.28 -12.42 2.04
N GLY A 83 -1.38 -11.09 1.91
CA GLY A 83 -0.44 -10.27 1.12
C GLY A 83 -0.65 -10.31 -0.40
N ALA A 84 -1.32 -11.34 -0.94
CA ALA A 84 -1.68 -11.40 -2.34
C ALA A 84 -2.98 -10.62 -2.65
N PRO A 85 -3.12 -10.04 -3.85
CA PRO A 85 -4.39 -9.51 -4.33
C PRO A 85 -5.45 -10.61 -4.35
N LEU A 86 -6.63 -10.32 -3.78
CA LEU A 86 -7.75 -11.24 -3.77
C LEU A 86 -8.51 -11.15 -5.09
N ALA A 87 -8.82 -12.30 -5.68
CA ALA A 87 -9.63 -12.36 -6.89
C ALA A 87 -11.04 -11.86 -6.58
N PRO A 88 -11.60 -10.94 -7.39
CA PRO A 88 -13.00 -10.55 -7.26
C PRO A 88 -13.96 -11.70 -7.53
N PRO A 89 -15.19 -11.66 -7.00
CA PRO A 89 -16.22 -12.62 -7.38
C PRO A 89 -16.48 -12.53 -8.88
N SER A 90 -16.81 -13.68 -9.50
CA SER A 90 -17.31 -13.69 -10.88
C SER A 90 -18.59 -12.87 -10.93
N TYR A 91 -18.62 -11.85 -11.78
CA TYR A 91 -19.78 -10.98 -11.91
C TYR A 91 -20.62 -11.46 -13.09
N ASP A 92 -21.81 -12.00 -12.84
CA ASP A 92 -22.75 -12.36 -13.93
C ASP A 92 -23.10 -11.16 -14.83
N GLN A 93 -22.96 -9.94 -14.30
CA GLN A 93 -23.17 -8.68 -15.03
C GLN A 93 -22.16 -8.42 -16.16
N SER A 94 -21.05 -9.16 -16.25
CA SER A 94 -20.19 -9.09 -17.44
C SER A 94 -20.87 -9.62 -18.70
N MET A 95 -22.04 -10.27 -18.56
CA MET A 95 -22.87 -10.79 -19.64
C MET A 95 -24.04 -9.86 -20.03
N MET A 96 -24.22 -8.73 -19.34
CA MET A 96 -25.29 -7.78 -19.71
C MET A 96 -24.98 -7.13 -21.06
N GLU A 97 -25.98 -7.03 -21.92
CA GLU A 97 -25.84 -6.29 -23.18
C GLU A 97 -25.48 -4.83 -22.88
N PRO A 98 -24.55 -4.24 -23.64
CA PRO A 98 -24.28 -2.82 -23.51
C PRO A 98 -25.59 -2.05 -23.73
N PRO A 99 -25.85 -0.99 -22.95
CA PRO A 99 -27.06 -0.20 -23.12
C PRO A 99 -27.14 0.36 -24.55
N GLN A 100 -28.35 0.50 -25.07
CA GLN A 100 -28.55 1.16 -26.35
C GLN A 100 -28.06 2.59 -26.26
N ARG A 101 -27.04 2.91 -27.06
CA ARG A 101 -26.51 4.26 -27.21
C ARG A 101 -27.35 5.03 -28.21
N SER A 102 -27.72 6.26 -27.88
CA SER A 102 -28.34 7.18 -28.82
C SER A 102 -27.34 7.57 -29.91
N ASP A 103 -27.87 7.86 -31.10
CA ASP A 103 -27.06 8.43 -32.19
C ASP A 103 -26.40 9.74 -31.75
N LEU A 104 -25.21 9.99 -32.28
CA LEU A 104 -24.51 11.26 -32.05
C LEU A 104 -25.36 12.40 -32.63
N PRO A 105 -25.41 13.56 -31.95
CA PRO A 105 -26.10 14.73 -32.48
C PRO A 105 -25.51 15.15 -33.83
N ASN A 106 -26.31 15.86 -34.62
CA ASN A 106 -25.88 16.32 -35.93
C ASN A 106 -24.70 17.29 -35.77
N MET A 107 -23.61 17.04 -36.49
CA MET A 107 -22.36 17.81 -36.31
C MET A 107 -22.54 19.26 -36.76
N PRO A 108 -22.05 20.24 -35.98
CA PRO A 108 -22.16 21.64 -36.36
C PRO A 108 -21.35 21.91 -37.64
N THR A 109 -21.98 22.59 -38.59
CA THR A 109 -21.35 23.01 -39.85
C THR A 109 -20.90 24.46 -39.75
N VAL A 110 -19.67 24.74 -40.19
CA VAL A 110 -19.13 26.10 -40.26
C VAL A 110 -19.61 26.78 -41.53
N THR A 111 -20.19 27.99 -41.41
CA THR A 111 -20.56 28.80 -42.57
C THR A 111 -19.37 29.58 -43.14
N VAL A 112 -19.50 30.09 -44.37
CA VAL A 112 -18.45 30.91 -45.01
C VAL A 112 -18.13 32.15 -44.18
N GLU A 113 -19.15 32.76 -43.58
CA GLU A 113 -19.02 33.95 -42.75
C GLU A 113 -18.21 33.63 -41.48
N GLN A 114 -18.52 32.52 -40.81
CA GLN A 114 -17.80 32.06 -39.63
C GLN A 114 -16.34 31.71 -39.95
N ALA A 115 -16.09 31.03 -41.08
CA ALA A 115 -14.74 30.72 -41.54
C ALA A 115 -13.94 31.99 -41.84
N ARG A 116 -14.58 32.99 -42.46
CA ARG A 116 -13.95 34.29 -42.75
C ARG A 116 -13.64 35.07 -41.47
N GLU A 117 -14.57 35.10 -40.52
CA GLU A 117 -14.36 35.77 -39.22
C GLU A 117 -13.20 35.13 -38.45
N ALA A 118 -13.13 33.80 -38.40
CA ALA A 118 -12.02 33.09 -37.77
C ALA A 118 -10.67 33.40 -38.43
N LEU A 119 -10.61 33.44 -39.77
CA LEU A 119 -9.40 33.82 -40.51
C LEU A 119 -8.99 35.28 -40.23
N LEU A 120 -9.97 36.20 -40.14
CA LEU A 120 -9.71 37.60 -39.80
C LEU A 120 -9.18 37.76 -38.37
N SER A 121 -9.70 36.99 -37.41
CA SER A 121 -9.17 36.96 -36.04
C SER A 121 -7.71 36.49 -36.03
N HIS A 122 -7.42 35.39 -36.72
CA HIS A 122 -6.06 34.86 -36.81
C HIS A 122 -5.09 35.86 -37.46
N VAL A 123 -5.50 36.54 -38.53
CA VAL A 123 -4.69 37.59 -39.16
C VAL A 123 -4.47 38.78 -38.22
N ALA A 124 -5.45 39.13 -37.38
CA ALA A 124 -5.31 40.22 -36.43
C ALA A 124 -4.35 39.89 -35.27
N GLU A 125 -4.28 38.62 -34.87
CA GLU A 125 -3.38 38.14 -33.81
C GLU A 125 -1.92 38.00 -34.27
N ASN A 126 -1.68 37.93 -35.59
CA ASN A 126 -0.35 37.77 -36.17
C ASN A 126 0.19 39.09 -36.74
N CYS A 127 1.24 39.61 -36.10
CA CYS A 127 1.90 40.83 -36.54
C CYS A 127 2.37 40.71 -38.00
N CYS A 128 2.20 41.79 -38.77
CA CYS A 128 2.61 41.91 -40.18
C CYS A 128 1.77 41.11 -41.21
N TYR A 129 0.67 40.45 -40.82
CA TYR A 129 -0.23 39.82 -41.78
C TYR A 129 -1.15 40.85 -42.46
N GLY A 130 -1.26 40.78 -43.79
CA GLY A 130 -2.13 41.66 -44.56
C GLY A 130 -3.61 41.22 -44.53
N LYS A 131 -4.53 42.12 -44.17
CA LYS A 131 -5.98 41.81 -44.06
C LYS A 131 -6.71 41.60 -45.38
N LYS A 132 -6.19 42.19 -46.47
CA LYS A 132 -6.88 42.23 -47.77
C LYS A 132 -7.20 40.83 -48.31
N ALA A 133 -6.28 39.89 -48.20
CA ALA A 133 -6.49 38.51 -48.66
C ALA A 133 -7.64 37.82 -47.90
N ALA A 134 -7.67 37.89 -46.57
CA ALA A 134 -8.73 37.30 -45.76
C ALA A 134 -10.11 37.97 -46.00
N GLN A 135 -10.14 39.25 -46.36
CA GLN A 135 -11.38 40.00 -46.66
C GLN A 135 -11.94 39.71 -48.05
N GLU A 136 -11.07 39.59 -49.07
CA GLU A 136 -11.50 39.54 -50.47
C GLU A 136 -11.47 38.14 -51.07
N MET A 137 -10.85 37.15 -50.41
CA MET A 137 -10.79 35.79 -50.97
C MET A 137 -12.19 35.17 -51.15
N VAL A 138 -12.35 34.41 -52.22
CA VAL A 138 -13.58 33.66 -52.54
C VAL A 138 -13.41 32.22 -52.05
N PHE A 139 -14.36 31.76 -51.24
CA PHE A 139 -14.43 30.36 -50.79
C PHE A 139 -15.13 29.55 -51.88
N ASN A 140 -14.39 28.63 -52.52
CA ASN A 140 -14.93 27.78 -53.59
C ASN A 140 -15.65 26.55 -53.03
N ASP A 141 -15.12 25.99 -51.94
CA ASP A 141 -15.65 24.79 -51.28
C ASP A 141 -15.27 24.81 -49.79
N ILE A 142 -16.10 24.21 -48.95
CA ILE A 142 -15.83 24.01 -47.52
C ILE A 142 -16.08 22.54 -47.19
N SER A 143 -15.01 21.82 -46.88
CA SER A 143 -15.08 20.43 -46.43
C SER A 143 -15.10 20.35 -44.90
N HIS A 144 -16.25 19.96 -44.35
CA HIS A 144 -16.38 19.76 -42.91
C HIS A 144 -15.77 18.42 -42.50
N SER A 145 -14.99 18.45 -41.43
CA SER A 145 -14.49 17.27 -40.76
C SER A 145 -14.68 17.44 -39.26
N SER A 146 -14.60 16.34 -38.52
CA SER A 146 -14.82 16.34 -37.09
C SER A 146 -13.67 15.66 -36.37
N ALA A 147 -13.25 16.27 -35.27
CA ALA A 147 -12.34 15.67 -34.32
C ALA A 147 -13.12 15.32 -33.06
N PHE A 148 -13.07 14.06 -32.64
CA PHE A 148 -13.67 13.58 -31.40
C PHE A 148 -12.59 13.43 -30.34
N HIS A 149 -12.69 14.22 -29.28
CA HIS A 149 -11.89 14.03 -28.08
C HIS A 149 -12.65 13.13 -27.11
N TYR A 150 -12.18 11.90 -26.93
CA TYR A 150 -12.80 10.98 -25.97
C TYR A 150 -11.91 10.79 -24.74
N LYS A 151 -12.54 10.86 -23.58
CA LYS A 151 -11.93 10.57 -22.28
C LYS A 151 -12.66 9.40 -21.66
N LEU A 152 -11.92 8.32 -21.41
CA LEU A 152 -12.41 7.16 -20.69
C LEU A 152 -11.78 7.17 -19.30
N GLU A 153 -12.62 7.39 -18.29
CA GLU A 153 -12.24 7.30 -16.89
C GLU A 153 -12.80 6.00 -16.30
N THR A 154 -11.92 5.12 -15.85
CA THR A 154 -12.29 3.85 -15.22
C THR A 154 -11.61 3.75 -13.87
N PHE A 155 -12.22 3.09 -12.89
CA PHE A 155 -11.54 2.82 -11.63
C PHE A 155 -11.57 1.34 -11.31
N THR A 156 -10.53 0.88 -10.64
CA THR A 156 -10.32 -0.50 -10.24
C THR A 156 -10.30 -0.60 -8.73
N GLU A 157 -10.84 -1.68 -8.20
CA GLU A 157 -10.78 -2.00 -6.77
C GLU A 157 -9.91 -3.23 -6.56
N LYS A 158 -8.96 -3.11 -5.64
CA LYS A 158 -8.04 -4.17 -5.24
C LYS A 158 -8.17 -4.40 -3.74
N ARG A 159 -8.41 -5.65 -3.33
CA ARG A 159 -8.46 -6.06 -1.92
C ARG A 159 -7.26 -6.95 -1.57
N THR A 160 -6.67 -6.71 -0.41
CA THR A 160 -5.58 -7.53 0.17
C THR A 160 -5.83 -7.72 1.66
N THR A 161 -5.39 -8.83 2.22
CA THR A 161 -5.55 -9.12 3.66
C THR A 161 -4.21 -9.39 4.32
N ALA A 162 -4.10 -9.04 5.59
CA ALA A 162 -2.94 -9.35 6.43
C ALA A 162 -3.36 -9.44 7.90
N TRP A 163 -2.64 -10.23 8.69
CA TRP A 163 -2.72 -10.13 10.14
C TRP A 163 -2.18 -8.79 10.63
N ALA A 164 -2.90 -8.19 11.57
CA ALA A 164 -2.49 -7.00 12.29
C ALA A 164 -2.59 -7.26 13.79
N SER A 165 -1.83 -6.48 14.57
CA SER A 165 -1.85 -6.58 16.02
C SER A 165 -1.71 -5.20 16.67
N GLU A 166 -2.30 -5.05 17.86
CA GLU A 166 -2.15 -3.88 18.72
C GLU A 166 -2.05 -4.28 20.20
N PRO A 167 -1.43 -3.46 21.06
CA PRO A 167 -1.39 -3.70 22.51
C PRO A 167 -2.79 -3.92 23.10
N PHE A 168 -3.01 -5.03 23.82
CA PHE A 168 -4.28 -5.28 24.47
C PHE A 168 -4.36 -4.59 25.84
N LYS A 169 -5.16 -3.54 25.92
CA LYS A 169 -5.41 -2.72 27.13
C LYS A 169 -6.85 -2.84 27.63
N GLY A 170 -7.57 -3.89 27.23
CA GLY A 170 -8.98 -4.11 27.57
C GLY A 170 -9.97 -3.64 26.50
N GLN A 171 -9.54 -3.50 25.24
CA GLN A 171 -10.44 -3.26 24.11
C GLN A 171 -11.50 -4.37 24.00
N MET A 172 -12.63 -4.08 23.35
CA MET A 172 -13.57 -5.12 22.97
C MET A 172 -12.93 -6.04 21.92
N VAL A 173 -13.12 -7.35 22.09
CA VAL A 173 -12.58 -8.39 21.21
C VAL A 173 -13.74 -9.05 20.50
N ASP A 174 -13.87 -8.73 19.22
CA ASP A 174 -14.87 -9.35 18.35
C ASP A 174 -14.27 -10.57 17.64
N GLY A 175 -14.37 -11.73 18.28
CA GLY A 175 -13.80 -12.98 17.78
C GLY A 175 -14.82 -13.94 17.17
N PRO A 176 -14.38 -15.14 16.74
CA PRO A 176 -15.24 -16.13 16.07
C PRO A 176 -16.44 -16.63 16.90
N ALA A 177 -16.42 -16.41 18.22
CA ALA A 177 -17.54 -16.72 19.10
C ALA A 177 -18.79 -15.83 18.85
N ASN A 178 -18.61 -14.65 18.23
CA ASN A 178 -19.69 -13.71 17.93
C ASN A 178 -20.32 -13.91 16.55
N GLY A 179 -19.78 -14.81 15.72
CA GLY A 179 -20.29 -15.10 14.39
C GLY A 179 -19.21 -15.55 13.41
N PRO A 180 -19.59 -16.03 12.21
CA PRO A 180 -18.64 -16.29 11.14
C PRO A 180 -18.10 -14.97 10.57
N ALA A 181 -16.79 -14.92 10.28
CA ALA A 181 -16.19 -13.79 9.59
C ALA A 181 -16.77 -13.66 8.17
N PRO A 182 -17.13 -12.44 7.70
CA PRO A 182 -17.59 -12.23 6.33
C PRO A 182 -16.47 -12.50 5.33
N GLY A 183 -16.79 -12.86 4.09
CA GLY A 183 -15.79 -12.96 3.04
C GLY A 183 -15.15 -11.61 2.72
N PRO A 184 -13.92 -11.58 2.17
CA PRO A 184 -13.23 -10.33 1.86
C PRO A 184 -14.01 -9.39 0.93
N TRP A 185 -14.87 -9.91 0.05
CA TRP A 185 -15.72 -9.15 -0.87
C TRP A 185 -17.13 -8.87 -0.34
N ASP A 186 -17.56 -9.57 0.72
CA ASP A 186 -18.84 -9.31 1.40
C ASP A 186 -18.78 -8.06 2.28
N MET A 187 -17.56 -7.65 2.66
CA MET A 187 -17.27 -6.40 3.36
C MET A 187 -17.73 -5.20 2.51
N GLN A 188 -18.74 -4.48 3.01
CA GLN A 188 -19.28 -3.29 2.36
C GLN A 188 -18.34 -2.10 2.58
N CYS A 189 -17.45 -1.86 1.62
CA CYS A 189 -16.49 -0.76 1.64
C CYS A 189 -16.66 0.05 0.36
N ASN A 190 -17.15 1.28 0.50
CA ASN A 190 -17.32 2.19 -0.64
C ASN A 190 -16.18 3.22 -0.67
N PRO A 191 -15.70 3.62 -1.86
CA PRO A 191 -14.76 4.71 -1.97
C PRO A 191 -15.41 6.03 -1.52
N PRO A 192 -14.67 6.95 -0.86
CA PRO A 192 -15.22 8.26 -0.45
C PRO A 192 -15.66 9.14 -1.64
N ALA A 193 -15.05 8.95 -2.80
CA ALA A 193 -15.42 9.58 -4.05
C ALA A 193 -15.11 8.63 -5.21
N LYS A 194 -16.00 8.55 -6.20
CA LYS A 194 -15.73 7.82 -7.44
C LYS A 194 -14.59 8.48 -8.21
N PHE A 195 -13.89 7.69 -9.01
CA PHE A 195 -12.81 8.15 -9.92
C PHE A 195 -11.67 8.92 -9.23
N LYS A 196 -11.41 8.61 -7.96
CA LYS A 196 -10.26 9.12 -7.23
C LYS A 196 -9.48 7.98 -6.61
N ASN A 197 -8.16 8.09 -6.67
CA ASN A 197 -7.29 7.16 -5.98
C ASN A 197 -7.58 7.24 -4.48
N HIS A 198 -7.81 6.09 -3.87
CA HIS A 198 -8.06 6.02 -2.43
C HIS A 198 -7.57 4.69 -1.86
N LYS A 199 -7.18 4.70 -0.58
CA LYS A 199 -6.74 3.52 0.14
C LYS A 199 -7.29 3.56 1.54
N THR A 200 -7.94 2.49 1.95
CA THR A 200 -8.45 2.32 3.31
C THR A 200 -8.10 0.95 3.85
N ALA A 201 -8.07 0.83 5.18
CA ALA A 201 -7.87 -0.43 5.86
C ALA A 201 -8.87 -0.56 7.01
N VAL A 202 -9.52 -1.72 7.09
CA VAL A 202 -10.56 -2.02 8.08
C VAL A 202 -10.26 -3.35 8.78
N GLU A 203 -10.63 -3.44 10.05
CA GLU A 203 -10.65 -4.71 10.78
C GLU A 203 -11.81 -5.57 10.27
N VAL A 204 -11.55 -6.85 10.01
CA VAL A 204 -12.58 -7.80 9.59
C VAL A 204 -13.36 -8.27 10.83
N PRO A 205 -14.69 -8.14 10.85
CA PRO A 205 -15.53 -8.60 11.95
C PRO A 205 -15.32 -10.07 12.31
N HIS A 206 -15.44 -10.38 13.59
CA HIS A 206 -15.33 -11.74 14.14
C HIS A 206 -13.98 -12.43 13.93
N THR A 207 -12.92 -11.66 13.63
CA THR A 207 -11.56 -12.21 13.45
C THR A 207 -10.60 -11.87 14.60
N ALA A 208 -11.03 -11.07 15.56
CA ALA A 208 -10.16 -10.62 16.63
C ALA A 208 -9.96 -11.70 17.71
N SER A 209 -8.74 -11.82 18.21
CA SER A 209 -8.43 -12.63 19.37
C SER A 209 -7.32 -11.99 20.21
N VAL A 210 -7.18 -12.41 21.47
CA VAL A 210 -6.09 -11.96 22.33
C VAL A 210 -5.05 -13.06 22.40
N LYS A 211 -3.81 -12.71 22.08
CA LYS A 211 -2.68 -13.62 22.10
C LYS A 211 -1.56 -13.05 22.97
N PRO A 212 -0.75 -13.90 23.64
CA PRO A 212 0.45 -13.42 24.31
C PRO A 212 1.35 -12.72 23.30
N CYS A 213 1.95 -11.61 23.72
CA CYS A 213 2.86 -10.85 22.87
C CYS A 213 4.04 -11.74 22.46
N HIS A 214 4.22 -11.95 21.14
CA HIS A 214 5.30 -12.78 20.59
C HIS A 214 6.69 -12.27 20.99
N ASP A 215 6.81 -10.97 21.19
CA ASP A 215 8.08 -10.28 21.47
C ASP A 215 8.58 -10.44 22.90
N CYS A 216 7.67 -10.54 23.88
CA CYS A 216 8.00 -10.65 25.30
C CYS A 216 7.39 -11.88 25.95
N VAL A 217 6.78 -12.76 25.15
CA VAL A 217 6.17 -14.03 25.56
C VAL A 217 5.21 -13.85 26.74
N GLY A 218 4.36 -12.81 26.70
CA GLY A 218 3.40 -12.52 27.77
C GLY A 218 3.91 -11.66 28.93
N ILE A 219 5.23 -11.42 29.05
CA ILE A 219 5.82 -10.78 30.25
C ILE A 219 5.56 -9.27 30.30
N GLY A 220 5.42 -8.61 29.15
CA GLY A 220 5.31 -7.15 29.04
C GLY A 220 6.65 -6.40 29.20
N ARG A 221 7.74 -7.10 29.51
CA ARG A 221 9.10 -6.53 29.59
C ARG A 221 10.08 -7.38 28.79
N LYS A 222 11.16 -6.75 28.32
CA LYS A 222 12.26 -7.39 27.61
C LYS A 222 13.57 -7.11 28.33
N ARG A 223 14.52 -8.06 28.26
CA ARG A 223 15.89 -7.86 28.74
C ARG A 223 16.46 -6.59 28.11
N CYS A 224 17.01 -5.71 28.94
CA CYS A 224 17.59 -4.48 28.44
C CYS A 224 18.74 -4.82 27.49
N HIS A 225 18.68 -4.33 26.25
CA HIS A 225 19.71 -4.56 25.25
C HIS A 225 21.04 -3.90 25.65
N SER A 226 21.01 -2.75 26.33
CA SER A 226 22.21 -1.95 26.63
C SER A 226 23.04 -2.50 27.79
N CYS A 227 22.44 -3.20 28.75
CA CYS A 227 23.17 -3.81 29.88
C CYS A 227 22.99 -5.33 29.95
N HIS A 228 22.39 -5.94 28.93
CA HIS A 228 22.10 -7.37 28.89
C HIS A 228 21.50 -7.88 30.22
N GLY A 229 20.51 -7.21 30.81
CA GLY A 229 19.87 -7.72 32.02
C GLY A 229 20.54 -7.36 33.34
N ASP A 230 21.78 -6.89 33.34
CA ASP A 230 22.55 -6.68 34.58
C ASP A 230 22.11 -5.42 35.34
N GLY A 231 21.40 -4.52 34.68
CA GLY A 231 20.98 -3.23 35.26
C GLY A 231 22.12 -2.20 35.34
N ASN A 232 23.37 -2.63 35.24
CA ASN A 232 24.55 -1.78 35.26
C ASN A 232 25.36 -1.93 33.97
N ILE A 233 26.12 -0.89 33.62
CA ILE A 233 27.09 -0.88 32.52
C ILE A 233 28.45 -0.49 33.08
N HIS A 234 29.53 -0.88 32.41
CA HIS A 234 30.87 -0.47 32.79
C HIS A 234 30.98 1.06 32.79
N CYS A 235 31.64 1.60 33.81
CA CYS A 235 31.98 3.00 33.82
C CYS A 235 32.97 3.27 32.69
N HIS A 236 32.56 4.05 31.71
CA HIS A 236 33.37 4.38 30.54
C HIS A 236 34.62 5.21 30.91
N HIS A 237 34.63 5.83 32.09
CA HIS A 237 35.76 6.64 32.54
C HIS A 237 36.92 5.81 33.11
N CYS A 238 36.63 4.67 33.73
CA CYS A 238 37.63 3.74 34.26
C CYS A 238 37.63 2.38 33.56
N ASN A 239 36.86 2.20 32.49
CA ASN A 239 36.68 0.94 31.77
C ASN A 239 36.37 -0.26 32.69
N GLY A 240 35.60 -0.04 33.75
CA GLY A 240 35.23 -1.11 34.68
C GLY A 240 36.18 -1.32 35.87
N SER A 241 37.36 -0.70 35.90
CA SER A 241 38.36 -0.96 36.97
C SER A 241 38.00 -0.37 38.33
N GLY A 242 37.11 0.64 38.38
CA GLY A 242 36.85 1.43 39.58
C GLY A 242 37.90 2.51 39.86
N HIS A 243 39.02 2.53 39.14
CA HIS A 243 40.15 3.42 39.38
C HIS A 243 40.70 4.06 38.11
N VAL A 244 41.25 5.26 38.21
CA VAL A 244 41.92 5.97 37.10
C VAL A 244 43.35 6.33 37.48
N HIS A 245 44.25 6.33 36.51
CA HIS A 245 45.65 6.68 36.74
C HIS A 245 45.77 8.20 36.99
N SER A 246 46.36 8.60 38.11
CA SER A 246 46.63 10.00 38.43
C SER A 246 48.08 10.37 38.08
N PRO A 247 48.33 11.24 37.09
CA PRO A 247 49.68 11.73 36.80
C PRO A 247 50.24 12.67 37.89
N LEU A 248 49.39 13.10 38.83
CA LEU A 248 49.74 14.07 39.89
C LEU A 248 50.27 13.40 41.17
N LEU A 249 50.34 12.07 41.20
CA LEU A 249 50.97 11.28 42.26
C LEU A 249 52.31 10.71 41.77
N HIS A 250 53.13 11.52 41.11
CA HIS A 250 54.52 11.17 40.92
C HIS A 250 55.24 11.53 42.22
N ASP A 251 55.41 10.56 43.12
CA ASP A 251 56.37 10.71 44.20
C ASP A 251 57.77 10.76 43.57
N ASP A 252 58.47 11.86 43.77
CA ASP A 252 59.90 12.04 43.46
C ASP A 252 60.76 11.24 44.45
N ASP A 253 60.46 9.95 44.66
CA ASP A 253 61.24 9.12 45.58
C ASP A 253 62.16 8.16 44.83
N HIS A 254 63.44 8.48 44.90
CA HIS A 254 64.50 7.94 44.07
C HIS A 254 65.06 6.62 44.62
N HIS A 255 64.28 5.79 45.33
CA HIS A 255 64.76 4.58 46.00
C HIS A 255 63.88 3.36 45.70
N GLY A 256 64.31 2.54 44.73
CA GLY A 256 64.18 1.08 44.72
C GLY A 256 62.78 0.43 44.75
N HIS A 257 62.36 -0.09 43.59
CA HIS A 257 61.56 -1.32 43.44
C HIS A 257 60.27 -1.50 44.28
N HIS A 258 59.44 -0.46 44.37
CA HIS A 258 58.02 -0.64 44.72
C HIS A 258 57.13 -0.10 43.59
N HIS A 259 56.40 -1.01 42.94
CA HIS A 259 55.35 -0.67 41.97
C HIS A 259 54.19 -0.02 42.72
N HIS A 260 54.27 1.28 42.99
CA HIS A 260 53.15 2.05 43.54
C HIS A 260 52.14 2.27 42.42
N ASP A 261 51.03 1.54 42.49
CA ASP A 261 49.88 1.71 41.61
C ASP A 261 49.28 3.10 41.87
N ASN A 262 49.57 4.06 40.99
CA ASN A 262 49.05 5.45 41.02
C ASN A 262 47.56 5.54 40.62
N HIS A 263 46.74 4.68 41.22
CA HIS A 263 45.33 4.52 40.92
C HIS A 263 44.49 5.25 41.98
N VAL A 264 43.80 6.31 41.57
CA VAL A 264 42.81 7.01 42.40
C VAL A 264 41.41 6.49 42.09
N GLU A 265 40.52 6.48 43.07
CA GLU A 265 39.12 6.08 42.86
C GLU A 265 38.47 6.91 41.75
N CYS A 266 37.79 6.22 40.84
CA CYS A 266 37.08 6.86 39.76
C CYS A 266 35.88 7.63 40.35
N THR A 267 35.91 8.95 40.26
CA THR A 267 34.84 9.83 40.76
C THR A 267 33.51 9.67 40.02
N TRP A 268 33.53 9.11 38.82
CA TRP A 268 32.33 8.90 37.99
C TRP A 268 31.53 7.66 38.39
N CYS A 269 32.16 6.66 39.02
CA CYS A 269 31.49 5.46 39.53
C CYS A 269 31.72 5.26 41.04
N HIS A 270 32.40 6.18 41.71
CA HIS A 270 32.76 6.13 43.13
C HIS A 270 33.41 4.79 43.50
N GLY A 271 34.44 4.40 42.75
CA GLY A 271 35.18 3.16 43.00
C GLY A 271 34.48 1.86 42.56
N THR A 272 33.19 1.90 42.21
CA THR A 272 32.44 0.66 41.91
C THR A 272 32.76 0.03 40.56
N GLY A 273 33.42 0.75 39.65
CA GLY A 273 33.67 0.31 38.28
C GLY A 273 32.44 0.30 37.37
N HIS A 274 31.23 0.47 37.91
CA HIS A 274 29.97 0.34 37.17
C HIS A 274 29.06 1.56 37.35
N GLN A 275 28.19 1.79 36.38
CA GLN A 275 27.15 2.82 36.43
C GLN A 275 25.79 2.21 36.14
N LYS A 276 24.73 2.76 36.72
CA LYS A 276 23.36 2.35 36.38
C LYS A 276 23.14 2.53 34.89
N CYS A 277 22.62 1.49 34.26
CA CYS A 277 22.27 1.54 32.85
C CYS A 277 21.22 2.62 32.62
N LYS A 278 21.52 3.60 31.75
CA LYS A 278 20.62 4.72 31.46
C LYS A 278 19.34 4.28 30.75
N THR A 279 19.39 3.18 29.99
CA THR A 279 18.25 2.66 29.23
C THR A 279 17.20 2.01 30.13
N CYS A 280 17.62 1.24 31.14
CA CYS A 280 16.69 0.55 32.07
C CYS A 280 16.69 1.12 33.49
N HIS A 281 17.44 2.19 33.74
CA HIS A 281 17.55 2.87 35.05
C HIS A 281 17.94 1.93 36.21
N GLY A 282 18.71 0.89 35.94
CA GLY A 282 19.12 -0.10 36.96
C GLY A 282 18.25 -1.35 37.04
N HIS A 283 17.12 -1.42 36.33
CA HIS A 283 16.17 -2.55 36.45
C HIS A 283 16.56 -3.80 35.66
N GLY A 284 17.53 -3.71 34.75
CA GLY A 284 17.93 -4.81 33.86
C GLY A 284 16.91 -5.13 32.74
N GLN A 285 15.70 -4.58 32.82
CA GLN A 285 14.63 -4.81 31.84
C GLN A 285 14.01 -3.49 31.38
N VAL A 286 13.50 -3.50 30.15
CA VAL A 286 12.79 -2.38 29.53
C VAL A 286 11.38 -2.83 29.17
N THR A 287 10.43 -1.90 29.15
CA THR A 287 9.05 -2.18 28.72
C THR A 287 9.05 -2.70 27.28
N CYS A 288 8.27 -3.75 27.02
CA CYS A 288 8.14 -4.28 25.67
C CYS A 288 7.40 -3.26 24.78
N GLY A 289 8.05 -2.81 23.70
CA GLY A 289 7.48 -1.85 22.77
C GLY A 289 6.24 -2.39 22.04
N SER A 290 6.29 -3.64 21.58
CA SER A 290 5.25 -4.25 20.74
C SER A 290 3.90 -4.38 21.45
N CYS A 291 3.88 -4.68 22.76
CA CYS A 291 2.66 -4.69 23.56
C CYS A 291 2.54 -3.50 24.52
N ALA A 292 3.44 -2.51 24.44
CA ALA A 292 3.51 -1.36 25.35
C ALA A 292 3.40 -1.73 26.85
N GLY A 293 3.98 -2.85 27.25
CA GLY A 293 3.93 -3.33 28.64
C GLY A 293 2.72 -4.20 29.02
N ALA A 294 1.73 -4.35 28.14
CA ALA A 294 0.51 -5.11 28.44
C ALA A 294 0.70 -6.63 28.50
N GLY A 295 1.78 -7.15 27.93
CA GLY A 295 2.05 -8.58 27.81
C GLY A 295 1.20 -9.29 26.75
N ASN A 296 0.03 -8.76 26.39
CA ASN A 296 -0.87 -9.33 25.40
C ASN A 296 -1.10 -8.38 24.21
N LEU A 297 -1.45 -8.97 23.07
CA LEU A 297 -1.81 -8.28 21.85
C LEU A 297 -3.23 -8.69 21.43
N LYS A 298 -4.03 -7.72 21.01
CA LYS A 298 -5.23 -7.98 20.21
C LYS A 298 -4.73 -8.20 18.78
N VAL A 299 -4.97 -9.38 18.24
CA VAL A 299 -4.66 -9.74 16.86
C VAL A 299 -5.95 -9.85 16.07
N PHE A 300 -5.94 -9.44 14.81
CA PHE A 300 -7.12 -9.47 13.94
C PHE A 300 -6.71 -9.45 12.47
N ILE A 301 -7.62 -9.80 11.58
CA ILE A 301 -7.38 -9.70 10.14
C ILE A 301 -7.73 -8.28 9.69
N LYS A 302 -6.77 -7.65 9.00
CA LYS A 302 -6.94 -6.33 8.38
C LYS A 302 -7.16 -6.49 6.88
N LEU A 303 -8.30 -6.01 6.40
CA LEU A 303 -8.61 -5.90 4.97
C LEU A 303 -8.17 -4.51 4.49
N THR A 304 -7.26 -4.46 3.51
CA THR A 304 -6.84 -3.23 2.84
C THR A 304 -7.48 -3.17 1.46
N ILE A 305 -8.26 -2.12 1.20
CA ILE A 305 -8.90 -1.85 -0.08
C ILE A 305 -8.20 -0.65 -0.74
N GLU A 306 -7.79 -0.83 -1.99
CA GLU A 306 -7.15 0.20 -2.81
C GLU A 306 -8.01 0.44 -4.06
N TRP A 307 -8.45 1.68 -4.25
CA TRP A 307 -9.10 2.14 -5.48
C TRP A 307 -8.10 2.92 -6.32
N PHE A 308 -7.96 2.55 -7.58
CA PHE A 308 -7.08 3.21 -8.55
C PHE A 308 -7.89 3.67 -9.76
N ASN A 309 -7.81 4.96 -10.06
CA ASN A 309 -8.40 5.60 -11.21
C ASN A 309 -7.43 5.53 -12.40
N HIS A 310 -7.98 5.24 -13.57
CA HIS A 310 -7.30 5.14 -14.85
C HIS A 310 -7.97 6.10 -15.82
N LEU A 311 -7.19 7.02 -16.33
CA LEU A 311 -7.62 8.00 -17.32
C LEU A 311 -6.98 7.64 -18.66
N SER A 312 -7.81 7.40 -19.66
CA SER A 312 -7.40 7.30 -21.06
C SER A 312 -7.97 8.50 -21.79
N ASP A 313 -7.12 9.16 -22.57
CA ASP A 313 -7.46 10.36 -23.31
C ASP A 313 -6.94 10.18 -24.74
N SER A 314 -7.83 10.34 -25.72
CA SER A 314 -7.51 10.08 -27.11
C SER A 314 -8.35 10.93 -28.05
N ILE A 315 -7.76 11.24 -29.19
CA ILE A 315 -8.38 12.03 -30.24
C ILE A 315 -8.56 11.15 -31.47
N VAL A 316 -9.75 11.21 -32.06
CA VAL A 316 -10.07 10.56 -33.32
C VAL A 316 -10.45 11.65 -34.32
N GLU A 317 -9.61 11.85 -35.31
CA GLU A 317 -9.78 12.85 -36.35
C GLU A 317 -9.27 12.30 -37.70
N ARG A 318 -9.59 12.96 -38.81
CA ARG A 318 -9.34 12.45 -40.19
C ARG A 318 -8.50 13.39 -41.04
N THR A 319 -7.94 14.43 -40.44
CA THR A 319 -7.18 15.49 -41.10
C THR A 319 -5.70 15.38 -40.71
N SER A 320 -4.94 16.46 -40.93
CA SER A 320 -3.54 16.56 -40.52
C SER A 320 -3.37 17.54 -39.35
N LEU A 321 -4.47 17.84 -38.63
CA LEU A 321 -4.46 18.79 -37.53
C LEU A 321 -3.71 18.20 -36.33
N PRO A 322 -2.77 18.93 -35.73
CA PRO A 322 -2.07 18.44 -34.53
C PRO A 322 -3.03 18.20 -33.37
N ASP A 323 -2.97 17.01 -32.78
CA ASP A 323 -3.75 16.61 -31.59
C ASP A 323 -3.61 17.61 -30.43
N GLU A 324 -2.44 18.21 -30.24
CA GLU A 324 -2.18 19.18 -29.18
C GLU A 324 -3.05 20.43 -29.32
N LEU A 325 -3.30 20.89 -30.55
CA LEU A 325 -4.18 22.02 -30.82
C LEU A 325 -5.64 21.63 -30.58
N ILE A 326 -6.02 20.42 -30.95
CA ILE A 326 -7.38 19.88 -30.72
C ILE A 326 -7.66 19.73 -29.22
N ARG A 327 -6.67 19.33 -28.40
CA ARG A 327 -6.80 19.27 -26.93
C ARG A 327 -7.03 20.65 -26.30
N GLY A 328 -6.50 21.70 -26.93
CA GLY A 328 -6.53 23.06 -26.41
C GLY A 328 -7.81 23.84 -26.74
N VAL A 329 -8.64 23.36 -27.69
CA VAL A 329 -9.87 24.03 -28.08
C VAL A 329 -11.06 23.56 -27.23
N THR A 330 -12.07 24.43 -27.12
CA THR A 330 -13.36 24.07 -26.54
C THR A 330 -14.25 23.46 -27.61
N GLY A 331 -15.10 22.50 -27.23
CA GLY A 331 -16.02 21.82 -28.13
C GLY A 331 -17.33 21.48 -27.43
N GLU A 332 -18.24 20.86 -28.17
CA GLU A 332 -19.53 20.40 -27.65
C GLU A 332 -19.44 18.96 -27.14
N VAL A 333 -20.14 18.65 -26.03
CA VAL A 333 -20.20 17.29 -25.49
C VAL A 333 -21.13 16.47 -26.39
N ALA A 334 -20.54 15.70 -27.30
CA ALA A 334 -21.29 14.83 -28.21
C ALA A 334 -21.91 13.63 -27.49
N PHE A 335 -21.25 13.10 -26.45
CA PHE A 335 -21.71 11.95 -25.67
C PHE A 335 -21.09 11.93 -24.27
N THR A 336 -21.86 11.53 -23.26
CA THR A 336 -21.36 11.24 -21.91
C THR A 336 -22.17 10.10 -21.30
N GLU A 337 -21.48 9.17 -20.65
CA GLU A 337 -22.08 8.00 -20.02
C GLU A 337 -21.28 7.61 -18.78
N GLU A 338 -21.98 7.27 -17.69
CA GLU A 338 -21.40 6.68 -16.49
C GLU A 338 -22.13 5.37 -16.18
N GLN A 339 -21.37 4.28 -16.03
CA GLN A 339 -21.89 2.99 -15.63
C GLN A 339 -21.19 2.48 -14.36
N PRO A 340 -21.84 1.63 -13.56
CA PRO A 340 -21.22 1.04 -12.36
C PRO A 340 -20.09 0.05 -12.70
N ARG A 341 -20.03 -0.47 -13.93
CA ARG A 341 -19.03 -1.43 -14.40
C ARG A 341 -18.69 -1.16 -15.86
N VAL A 342 -17.48 -1.54 -16.27
CA VAL A 342 -17.09 -1.54 -17.69
C VAL A 342 -17.61 -2.82 -18.34
N SER A 343 -18.48 -2.72 -19.34
CA SER A 343 -18.88 -3.88 -20.14
C SER A 343 -17.73 -4.29 -21.07
N MET A 344 -17.30 -5.54 -21.03
CA MET A 344 -16.23 -6.05 -21.92
C MET A 344 -16.69 -6.31 -23.37
N ARG A 345 -17.98 -6.08 -23.70
CA ARG A 345 -18.43 -6.07 -25.09
C ARG A 345 -18.25 -4.67 -25.67
N VAL A 346 -17.07 -4.44 -26.22
CA VAL A 346 -16.80 -3.29 -27.09
C VAL A 346 -17.05 -3.74 -28.51
N LEU A 347 -18.09 -3.17 -29.13
CA LEU A 347 -18.41 -3.08 -30.57
C LEU A 347 -18.24 -4.33 -31.45
#